data_AF-A0A3M2DUE0-F1
#
_entry.id   AF-A0A3M2DUE0-F1
#
_cell.length_a   1.000
_cell.length_b   1.000
_cell.length_c   1.000
_cell.angle_alpha   90.00
_cell.angle_beta   90.00
_cell.angle_gamma   90.00
#
_symmetry.space_group_name_H-M   'P 1'
#
loop_
_entity.id
_entity.type
_entity.pdbx_description
1 polymer ?
#
loop_
_entity_poly.entity_id
_entity_poly.type
_entity_poly.pdbx_seq_one_letter_code
_entity_poly.pdbx_strand_id
1 'polypeptide(L)' 'RIQVGSFRSRSEAAPLRKKLEDAGFASFSEAVDLGEKGRWVRVYVGPFSSRSRAESARRELKERLKISGLLLRRNS' A
#
# COMPACT_ATOMS: atom_id res chain seq x y z
N ARG A 1 -8.66 -1.23 0.32
CA ARG A 1 -7.18 -1.36 0.13
C ARG A 1 -6.48 -0.51 1.18
N ILE A 2 -5.20 -0.74 1.44
CA ILE A 2 -4.40 0.05 2.39
C ILE A 2 -3.25 0.66 1.63
N GLN A 3 -3.07 1.98 1.65
CA GLN A 3 -1.88 2.64 1.12
C GLN A 3 -0.78 2.60 2.18
N VAL A 4 0.39 2.10 1.82
CA VAL A 4 1.50 1.86 2.75
C VAL A 4 2.77 2.65 2.38
N GLY A 5 2.77 3.33 1.23
CA GLY A 5 3.86 4.18 0.81
C GLY A 5 3.55 4.95 -0.47
N SER A 6 4.32 6.01 -0.71
CA SER A 6 4.32 6.81 -1.93
C SER A 6 5.77 7.14 -2.29
N PHE A 7 6.17 6.90 -3.53
CA PHE A 7 7.55 7.02 -3.99
C PHE A 7 7.62 7.83 -5.29
N ARG A 8 8.81 8.33 -5.66
CA ARG A 8 9.01 9.06 -6.92
C ARG A 8 9.13 8.14 -8.14
N SER A 9 9.53 6.88 -7.93
CA SER A 9 9.71 5.91 -9.01
C SER A 9 9.23 4.51 -8.64
N ARG A 10 9.09 3.64 -9.65
CA ARG A 10 8.78 2.21 -9.43
C ARG A 10 9.94 1.49 -8.73
N SER A 11 11.18 1.87 -9.03
CA SER A 11 12.38 1.28 -8.43
C SER A 11 12.44 1.57 -6.93
N GLU A 12 12.10 2.77 -6.49
CA GLU A 12 12.01 3.11 -5.05
C GLU A 12 10.85 2.39 -4.34
N ALA A 13 9.75 2.13 -5.07
CA ALA A 13 8.61 1.39 -4.52
C ALA A 13 8.85 -0.13 -4.43
N ALA A 14 9.76 -0.67 -5.26
CA ALA A 14 9.98 -2.12 -5.38
C ALA A 14 10.45 -2.80 -4.08
N PRO A 15 11.40 -2.25 -3.30
CA PRO A 15 11.80 -2.83 -2.02
C PRO A 15 10.64 -2.96 -1.03
N LEU A 16 9.75 -1.96 -0.96
CA LEU A 16 8.59 -2.04 -0.07
C LEU A 16 7.63 -3.13 -0.53
N ARG A 17 7.37 -3.21 -1.84
CA ARG A 17 6.53 -4.28 -2.41
C ARG A 17 7.09 -5.67 -2.10
N LYS A 18 8.38 -5.87 -2.33
CA LYS A 18 9.06 -7.13 -2.02
C LYS A 18 8.95 -7.47 -0.53
N LYS A 19 9.18 -6.52 0.37
CA LYS A 19 9.02 -6.72 1.82
C LYS A 19 7.60 -7.14 2.21
N LEU A 20 6.58 -6.60 1.55
CA LEU A 20 5.18 -6.97 1.80
C LEU A 20 4.87 -8.38 1.28
N GLU A 21 5.31 -8.68 0.06
CA GLU A 21 5.13 -9.98 -0.60
C GLU A 21 5.85 -11.10 0.19
N ASP A 22 7.10 -10.88 0.59
CA ASP A 22 7.90 -11.80 1.42
C ASP A 22 7.23 -12.05 2.80
N ALA A 23 6.42 -11.10 3.29
CA ALA A 23 5.67 -11.22 4.53
C ALA A 23 4.26 -11.84 4.37
N GLY A 24 3.88 -12.21 3.13
CA GLY A 24 2.61 -12.84 2.78
C GLY A 24 1.47 -11.87 2.45
N PHE A 25 1.76 -10.58 2.31
CA PHE A 25 0.75 -9.58 1.97
C PHE A 25 0.67 -9.37 0.45
N ALA A 26 -0.52 -9.57 -0.12
CA ALA A 26 -0.79 -9.19 -1.51
C ALA A 26 -0.58 -7.67 -1.69
N SER A 27 0.39 -7.30 -2.50
CA SER A 27 0.79 -5.90 -2.71
C SER A 27 0.79 -5.52 -4.20
N PHE A 28 0.49 -4.25 -4.48
CA PHE A 28 0.56 -3.70 -5.83
C PHE A 28 0.92 -2.21 -5.79
N SER A 29 1.37 -1.68 -6.92
CA SER A 29 1.70 -0.26 -7.05
C SER A 29 0.96 0.39 -8.21
N GLU A 30 0.47 1.62 -8.02
CA GLU A 30 -0.14 2.43 -9.07
C GLU A 30 0.67 3.71 -9.27
N ALA A 31 0.93 4.06 -10.54
CA ALA A 31 1.45 5.38 -10.88
C ALA A 31 0.27 6.36 -10.92
N VAL A 32 0.40 7.47 -10.20
CA VAL A 32 -0.58 8.54 -10.14
C VAL A 32 0.10 9.85 -10.51
N ASP A 33 -0.56 10.66 -11.33
CA ASP A 33 -0.14 12.04 -11.56
C ASP A 33 -0.80 12.94 -10.52
N LEU A 34 0.01 13.72 -9.79
CA LEU A 34 -0.46 14.65 -8.77
C LEU A 34 -0.34 16.12 -9.23
N GLY A 35 -0.33 16.36 -10.54
CA GLY A 35 -0.27 17.69 -11.14
C GLY A 35 1.06 18.35 -10.86
N GLU A 36 1.06 19.48 -10.16
CA GLU A 36 2.27 20.23 -9.79
C GLU A 36 3.28 19.40 -8.99
N LYS A 37 2.81 18.37 -8.27
CA LYS A 37 3.68 17.47 -7.49
C LYS A 37 4.33 16.38 -8.35
N GLY A 38 3.97 16.31 -9.63
CA GLY A 38 4.45 15.35 -10.61
C GLY A 38 3.90 13.95 -10.42
N ARG A 39 4.52 12.99 -11.11
CA ARG A 39 4.18 11.56 -11.03
C ARG A 39 4.70 10.94 -9.73
N TRP A 40 3.85 10.16 -9.09
CA TRP A 40 4.16 9.36 -7.90
C TRP A 40 3.75 7.92 -8.10
N VAL A 41 4.42 7.01 -7.40
CA VAL A 41 4.08 5.59 -7.35
C VAL A 41 3.59 5.28 -5.94
N ARG A 42 2.30 4.95 -5.81
CA ARG A 42 1.70 4.56 -4.52
C ARG A 42 1.70 3.05 -4.39
N VAL A 43 2.12 2.54 -3.24
CA VAL A 43 2.09 1.11 -2.90
C VAL A 43 0.89 0.83 -2.03
N TYR A 44 0.16 -0.22 -2.36
CA TYR A 44 -1.02 -0.67 -1.66
C TYR A 44 -0.92 -2.13 -1.26
N VAL A 45 -1.65 -2.49 -0.20
CA VAL A 45 -1.95 -3.86 0.19
C VAL A 45 -3.45 -4.13 -0.04
N GLY A 46 -3.77 -5.31 -0.58
CA GLY A 46 -5.12 -5.76 -0.93
C GLY A 46 -5.27 -6.11 -2.41
N PRO A 47 -6.48 -6.07 -2.99
CA PRO A 47 -7.75 -5.57 -2.43
C PRO A 47 -8.30 -6.45 -1.30
N PHE A 48 -9.19 -5.87 -0.48
CA PHE A 48 -9.87 -6.58 0.61
C PHE A 48 -11.38 -6.54 0.37
N SER A 49 -12.06 -7.64 0.66
CA SER A 49 -13.52 -7.76 0.46
C SER A 49 -14.35 -6.97 1.46
N SER A 50 -13.78 -6.59 2.61
CA SER A 50 -14.47 -5.80 3.63
C SER A 50 -13.51 -4.85 4.36
N ARG A 51 -14.07 -3.82 5.00
CA ARG A 51 -13.31 -2.90 5.84
C ARG A 51 -12.66 -3.61 7.03
N SER A 52 -13.37 -4.53 7.69
CA SER A 52 -12.86 -5.29 8.83
C SER A 52 -11.62 -6.13 8.46
N ARG A 53 -11.61 -6.77 7.27
CA ARG A 53 -10.42 -7.48 6.76
C ARG A 53 -9.26 -6.53 6.51
N ALA A 54 -9.52 -5.37 5.90
CA ALA A 54 -8.49 -4.36 5.69
C ALA A 54 -7.95 -3.79 7.02
N GLU A 55 -8.78 -3.59 8.04
CA GLU A 55 -8.33 -3.13 9.35
C GLU A 55 -7.49 -4.18 10.08
N SER A 56 -7.86 -5.45 9.96
CA SER A 56 -7.09 -6.57 10.52
C SER A 56 -5.71 -6.66 9.88
N ALA A 57 -5.64 -6.64 8.54
CA ALA A 57 -4.37 -6.61 7.83
C ALA A 57 -3.54 -5.34 8.17
N ARG A 58 -4.18 -4.18 8.38
CA ARG A 58 -3.50 -2.96 8.81
C ARG A 58 -2.85 -3.12 10.18
N ARG A 59 -3.53 -3.76 11.14
CA ARG A 59 -2.95 -4.04 12.47
C ARG A 59 -1.76 -4.98 12.33
N GLU A 60 -1.90 -6.03 11.53
CA GLU A 60 -0.85 -6.99 11.28
C GLU A 60 0.40 -6.36 10.63
N LEU A 61 0.23 -5.47 9.65
CA LEU A 61 1.31 -4.67 9.05
C LEU A 61 2.03 -3.81 10.09
N LYS A 62 1.28 -3.18 11.01
CA LYS A 62 1.85 -2.36 12.08
C LYS A 62 2.64 -3.20 13.08
N GLU A 63 2.13 -4.37 13.44
CA GLU A 63 2.74 -5.26 14.44
C GLU A 63 4.00 -5.95 13.89
N ARG A 64 3.89 -6.60 12.73
CA ARG A 64 4.93 -7.42 12.10
C ARG A 64 6.00 -6.60 11.39
N LEU A 65 5.61 -5.56 10.66
CA LEU A 65 6.52 -4.83 9.76
C LEU A 65 6.80 -3.39 10.19
N LYS A 66 6.14 -2.91 11.26
CA LYS A 66 6.15 -1.51 11.72
C LYS A 66 5.70 -0.51 10.65
N ILE A 67 4.81 -0.95 9.75
CA ILE A 67 4.26 -0.13 8.67
C ILE A 67 2.89 0.40 9.08
N SER A 68 2.78 1.73 9.20
CA SER A 68 1.50 2.41 9.36
C SER A 68 0.83 2.61 8.01
N GLY A 69 -0.28 1.91 7.77
CA GLY A 69 -1.03 2.01 6.51
C GLY A 69 -2.25 2.93 6.60
N LEU A 70 -2.51 3.73 5.55
CA LEU A 70 -3.73 4.49 5.39
C LEU A 70 -4.82 3.63 4.75
N LEU A 71 -5.92 3.40 5.45
CA LEU A 71 -7.03 2.61 4.92
C LEU A 71 -7.84 3.47 3.94
N LEU A 72 -7.94 3.00 2.69
CA LEU A 72 -8.66 3.69 1.63
C LEU A 72 -9.98 2.97 1.34
N ARG A 73 -11.07 3.73 1.36
CA ARG A 73 -12.36 3.28 0.85
C ARG A 73 -12.30 3.24 -0.67
N ARG A 74 -12.83 2.18 -1.28
CA ARG A 74 -13.10 2.19 -2.71
C ARG A 74 -14.32 3.09 -2.89
N ASN A 75 -14.14 4.29 -3.43
CA ASN A 75 -15.28 5.03 -3.97
C ASN A 75 -15.61 4.34 -5.28
N SER A 76 -16.81 3.76 -5.34
CA SER A 76 -17.40 3.17 -6.54
C SER A 76 -17.65 4.24 -7.57
#